data_AF-A0A941WSX5-F1
#
_entry.id   AF-A0A941WSX5-F1
#
_cell.length_a   1.000
_cell.length_b   1.000
_cell.length_c   1.000
_cell.angle_alpha   90.00
_cell.angle_beta   90.00
_cell.angle_gamma   90.00
#
_symmetry.space_group_name_H-M   'P 1'
#
loop_
_entity.id
_entity.type
_entity.pdbx_description
1 polymer ?
#
loop_
_entity_poly.entity_id
_entity_poly.type
_entity_poly.pdbx_seq_one_letter_code
_entity_poly.pdbx_strand_id
1 'polypeptide(L)'
;MSTDVVKKEQTELQKKEQTASERFTGMVMKEFEGNVGELNLNDYQRQLIRNYFIGIDNALRNAETSRQLSTKKKDDPTVTWNNVNMNKLATDVVQNAKLGLDMSIANHLHVVPYKNSKTGKYDLNLMAGYEGLKYIATQFSLYKIVDIKVELVRENDTFQPVYKNNIEGYEFKITNPFNRGNVIGGFGYIRYENEIHNKLVVMTVDELLKRKPSTASAEFWGGTKYNYTTKENEKVEGWTDEMLYKTMVRATCKKVTVDPKKVNQSYIYVLDQNDTYYVENQEDKISQEIEENANKEMIDITTDSTEKLPASADDAENTVEQIDIQTNNKSEGPAF
;
A
#
# COMPACT_ATOMS: atom_id res chain seq x y z
N MET A 1 6.78 60.84 31.48
CA MET A 1 7.17 59.42 31.68
C MET A 1 5.87 58.64 31.89
N SER A 2 5.02 58.57 30.87
CA SER A 2 4.88 57.42 29.96
C SER A 2 4.10 56.24 30.52
N THR A 3 2.83 56.46 30.86
CA THR A 3 1.80 55.40 30.88
C THR A 3 1.39 54.95 29.47
N ASP A 4 1.75 55.72 28.43
CA ASP A 4 1.48 55.38 27.02
C ASP A 4 2.54 54.47 26.38
N VAL A 5 3.70 54.29 27.03
CA VAL A 5 4.72 53.33 26.56
C VAL A 5 4.35 51.91 27.02
N VAL A 6 3.73 51.76 28.19
CA VAL A 6 3.30 50.45 28.72
C VAL A 6 2.09 49.88 27.96
N LYS A 7 1.23 50.73 27.39
CA LYS A 7 0.10 50.27 26.55
C LYS A 7 0.50 49.90 25.11
N LYS A 8 1.65 50.37 24.62
CA LYS A 8 2.12 50.04 23.26
C LYS A 8 2.82 48.67 23.17
N GLU A 9 3.40 48.17 24.26
CA GLU A 9 4.00 46.82 24.26
C GLU A 9 2.97 45.68 24.36
N GLN A 10 1.72 45.97 24.73
CA GLN A 10 0.65 44.95 24.80
C GLN A 10 -0.16 44.77 23.49
N THR A 11 0.16 45.51 22.42
CA THR A 11 -0.65 45.49 21.18
C THR A 11 0.13 45.09 19.92
N GLU A 12 1.24 44.35 20.05
CA GLU A 12 1.91 43.70 18.90
C GLU A 12 2.48 42.31 19.26
N LEU A 13 1.72 41.48 19.97
CA LEU A 13 1.81 40.04 19.75
C LEU A 13 0.97 39.75 18.51
N GLN A 14 1.53 40.00 17.31
CA GLN A 14 0.99 39.40 16.09
C GLN A 14 0.84 37.91 16.38
N LYS A 15 -0.40 37.41 16.40
CA LYS A 15 -0.67 35.96 16.37
C LYS A 15 0.03 35.45 15.13
N LYS A 16 1.23 34.89 15.30
CA LYS A 16 1.96 34.23 14.23
C LYS A 16 1.00 33.21 13.62
N GLU A 17 0.64 33.43 12.36
CA GLU A 17 -0.28 32.53 11.68
C GLU A 17 0.34 31.13 11.67
N GLN A 18 -0.43 30.15 12.15
CA GLN A 18 0.04 28.78 12.19
C GLN A 18 0.30 28.29 10.76
N THR A 19 1.44 27.65 10.56
CA THR A 19 1.78 26.95 9.31
C THR A 19 0.77 25.84 9.04
N ALA A 20 0.66 25.41 7.77
CA ALA A 20 -0.23 24.31 7.39
C ALA A 20 0.05 23.01 8.19
N SER A 21 1.33 22.69 8.41
CA SER A 21 1.74 21.53 9.22
C SER A 21 1.37 21.67 10.70
N GLU A 22 1.45 22.88 11.27
CA GLU A 22 1.02 23.13 12.66
C GLU A 22 -0.51 23.00 12.79
N ARG A 23 -1.27 23.51 11.82
CA ARG A 23 -2.73 23.34 11.76
C ARG A 23 -3.13 21.87 11.62
N PHE A 24 -2.46 21.12 10.74
CA PHE A 24 -2.65 19.68 10.59
C PHE A 24 -2.38 18.94 11.90
N THR A 25 -1.25 19.26 12.55
CA THR A 25 -0.87 18.62 13.82
C THR A 25 -1.93 18.89 14.90
N GLY A 26 -2.40 20.14 15.04
CA GLY A 26 -3.46 20.49 15.99
C GLY A 26 -4.79 19.80 15.68
N MET A 27 -5.14 19.66 14.41
CA MET A 27 -6.33 18.93 13.97
C MET A 27 -6.26 17.45 14.31
N VAL A 28 -5.14 16.79 14.00
CA VAL A 28 -4.91 15.37 14.34
C VAL A 28 -5.02 15.15 15.85
N MET A 29 -4.41 16.00 16.65
CA MET A 29 -4.46 15.90 18.11
C MET A 29 -5.89 16.03 18.63
N LYS A 30 -6.63 17.04 18.16
CA LYS A 30 -8.01 17.28 18.55
C LYS A 30 -8.93 16.11 18.17
N GLU A 31 -8.83 15.62 16.94
CA GLU A 31 -9.64 14.49 16.47
C GLU A 31 -9.30 13.19 17.19
N PHE A 32 -8.01 12.97 17.52
CA PHE A 32 -7.61 11.78 18.27
C PHE A 32 -8.13 11.81 19.72
N GLU A 33 -7.97 12.93 20.42
CA GLU A 33 -8.45 13.11 21.79
C GLU A 33 -9.97 12.99 21.90
N GLY A 34 -10.70 13.54 20.91
CA GLY A 34 -12.15 13.51 20.90
C GLY A 34 -12.77 12.13 20.65
N ASN A 35 -12.03 11.21 20.02
CA ASN A 35 -12.59 9.95 19.50
C ASN A 35 -11.92 8.67 20.02
N VAL A 36 -10.65 8.72 20.46
CA VAL A 36 -9.85 7.51 20.73
C VAL A 36 -9.31 7.45 22.16
N GLY A 37 -8.71 8.52 22.67
CA GLY A 37 -8.18 8.55 24.03
C GLY A 37 -7.09 9.58 24.28
N GLU A 38 -6.41 9.44 25.42
CA GLU A 38 -5.43 10.42 25.90
C GLU A 38 -4.17 10.52 25.01
N LEU A 39 -3.82 11.76 24.66
CA LEU A 39 -2.72 12.07 23.76
C LEU A 39 -1.38 12.14 24.49
N ASN A 40 -0.79 10.97 24.76
CA ASN A 40 0.56 10.85 25.28
C ASN A 40 1.58 10.78 24.12
N LEU A 41 1.96 11.95 23.58
CA LEU A 41 2.96 12.10 22.53
C LEU A 41 4.20 12.88 23.01
N ASN A 42 5.38 12.31 22.80
CA ASN A 42 6.66 12.99 23.02
C ASN A 42 7.00 13.94 21.86
N ASP A 43 8.02 14.80 22.05
CA ASP A 43 8.41 15.82 21.06
C ASP A 43 8.82 15.21 19.71
N TYR A 44 9.49 14.06 19.73
CA TYR A 44 9.87 13.35 18.52
C TYR A 44 8.63 12.87 17.74
N GLN A 45 7.64 12.30 18.41
CA GLN A 45 6.40 11.85 17.78
C GLN A 45 5.59 13.05 17.23
N ARG A 46 5.57 14.19 17.92
CA ARG A 46 4.96 15.42 17.41
C ARG A 46 5.69 15.93 16.15
N GLN A 47 7.02 15.84 16.13
CA GLN A 47 7.83 16.16 14.97
C GLN A 47 7.50 15.26 13.77
N LEU A 48 7.33 13.96 13.99
CA LEU A 48 6.91 13.02 12.95
C LEU A 48 5.55 13.40 12.36
N ILE A 49 4.55 13.68 13.21
CA ILE A 49 3.22 14.10 12.76
C ILE A 49 3.30 15.37 11.91
N ARG A 50 4.14 16.35 12.30
CA ARG A 50 4.34 17.56 11.51
C ARG A 50 4.90 17.26 10.11
N ASN A 51 5.81 16.29 10.01
CA ASN A 51 6.40 15.85 8.75
C ASN A 51 5.40 15.07 7.88
N TYR A 52 4.46 14.33 8.49
CA TYR A 52 3.47 13.55 7.76
C TYR A 52 2.57 14.42 6.88
N PHE A 53 2.30 15.67 7.28
CA PHE A 53 1.51 16.60 6.46
C PHE A 53 2.04 16.69 5.03
N ILE A 54 3.35 16.80 4.85
CA ILE A 54 3.96 16.95 3.52
C ILE A 54 3.77 15.68 2.69
N GLY A 55 4.02 14.51 3.30
CA GLY A 55 3.84 13.21 2.64
C GLY A 55 2.39 12.96 2.23
N ILE A 56 1.45 13.26 3.12
CA ILE A 56 0.01 13.11 2.86
C ILE A 56 -0.46 14.10 1.79
N ASP A 57 -0.07 15.38 1.88
CA ASP A 57 -0.49 16.39 0.92
C ASP A 57 -0.03 16.06 -0.51
N ASN A 58 1.21 15.58 -0.65
CA ASN A 58 1.72 15.10 -1.94
C ASN A 58 0.95 13.88 -2.45
N ALA A 59 0.62 12.92 -1.57
CA ALA A 59 -0.16 11.74 -1.94
C ALA A 59 -1.57 12.11 -2.42
N LEU A 60 -2.23 13.06 -1.75
CA LEU A 60 -3.55 13.56 -2.16
C LEU A 60 -3.48 14.25 -3.53
N ARG A 61 -2.49 15.11 -3.76
CA ARG A 61 -2.29 15.80 -5.05
C ARG A 61 -2.08 14.80 -6.19
N ASN A 62 -1.20 13.82 -6.00
CA ASN A 62 -0.93 12.79 -7.00
C ASN A 62 -2.19 11.96 -7.28
N ALA A 63 -2.92 11.58 -6.24
CA ALA A 63 -4.17 10.83 -6.38
C ALA A 63 -5.26 11.65 -7.07
N GLU A 64 -5.36 12.96 -6.84
CA GLU A 64 -6.30 13.83 -7.56
C GLU A 64 -5.92 13.96 -9.04
N THR A 65 -4.62 14.09 -9.36
CA THR A 65 -4.15 14.05 -10.75
C THR A 65 -4.55 12.73 -11.42
N SER A 66 -4.32 11.59 -10.77
CA SER A 66 -4.76 10.29 -11.28
C SER A 66 -6.28 10.20 -11.43
N ARG A 67 -7.06 10.74 -10.49
CA ARG A 67 -8.52 10.78 -10.55
C ARG A 67 -9.02 11.59 -11.75
N GLN A 68 -8.41 12.75 -12.01
CA GLN A 68 -8.77 13.63 -13.14
C GLN A 68 -8.52 12.98 -14.50
N LEU A 69 -7.48 12.14 -14.59
CA LEU A 69 -7.15 11.40 -15.80
C LEU A 69 -8.02 10.14 -16.00
N SER A 70 -8.67 9.63 -14.93
CA SER A 70 -9.51 8.43 -14.97
C SER A 70 -10.93 8.73 -15.47
N THR A 71 -11.50 7.80 -16.23
CA THR A 71 -12.85 7.94 -16.79
C THR A 71 -13.96 7.40 -15.87
N LYS A 72 -13.74 6.36 -15.06
CA LYS A 72 -14.70 5.86 -14.04
C LYS A 72 -14.63 6.65 -12.73
N LYS A 73 -13.49 7.24 -12.36
CA LYS A 73 -13.39 8.07 -11.14
C LYS A 73 -13.85 9.52 -11.35
N LYS A 74 -14.47 9.82 -12.49
CA LYS A 74 -14.98 11.16 -12.82
C LYS A 74 -16.01 11.65 -11.80
N ASP A 75 -16.89 10.75 -11.37
CA ASP A 75 -17.97 11.02 -10.41
C ASP A 75 -17.54 10.80 -8.96
N ASP A 76 -16.30 10.35 -8.73
CA ASP A 76 -15.74 10.29 -7.39
C ASP A 76 -15.48 11.72 -6.86
N PRO A 77 -15.64 11.94 -5.53
CA PRO A 77 -15.28 13.21 -4.92
C PRO A 77 -13.83 13.58 -5.24
N THR A 78 -13.49 14.87 -5.25
CA THR A 78 -12.10 15.30 -5.43
C THR A 78 -11.22 14.78 -4.30
N VAL A 79 -10.01 14.33 -4.61
CA VAL A 79 -9.05 13.81 -3.62
C VAL A 79 -8.37 14.98 -2.91
N THR A 80 -9.11 15.61 -2.01
CA THR A 80 -8.68 16.79 -1.24
C THR A 80 -8.92 16.58 0.25
N TRP A 81 -8.25 17.37 1.10
CA TRP A 81 -8.41 17.33 2.55
C TRP A 81 -9.88 17.38 3.02
N ASN A 82 -10.74 18.11 2.32
CA ASN A 82 -12.17 18.22 2.67
C ASN A 82 -12.92 16.88 2.55
N ASN A 83 -12.46 15.99 1.67
CA ASN A 83 -13.08 14.69 1.42
C ASN A 83 -12.35 13.56 2.15
N VAL A 84 -11.38 13.85 3.02
CA VAL A 84 -10.67 12.85 3.82
C VAL A 84 -11.46 12.51 5.09
N ASN A 85 -11.46 11.23 5.46
CA ASN A 85 -11.94 10.76 6.75
C ASN A 85 -10.93 11.10 7.86
N MET A 86 -11.07 12.29 8.44
CA MET A 86 -10.15 12.79 9.46
C MET A 86 -10.11 11.96 10.75
N ASN A 87 -11.21 11.30 11.13
CA ASN A 87 -11.25 10.44 12.31
C ASN A 87 -10.33 9.22 12.16
N LYS A 88 -10.43 8.54 11.01
CA LYS A 88 -9.54 7.41 10.70
C LYS A 88 -8.10 7.89 10.57
N LEU A 89 -7.88 8.98 9.81
CA LEU A 89 -6.54 9.51 9.59
C LEU A 89 -5.85 9.91 10.89
N ALA A 90 -6.55 10.56 11.82
CA ALA A 90 -5.97 10.95 13.11
C ALA A 90 -5.48 9.73 13.89
N THR A 91 -6.24 8.63 13.87
CA THR A 91 -5.84 7.36 14.46
C THR A 91 -4.59 6.81 13.75
N ASP A 92 -4.63 6.68 12.43
CA ASP A 92 -3.51 6.15 11.64
C ASP A 92 -2.22 6.94 11.89
N VAL A 93 -2.29 8.27 11.87
CA VAL A 93 -1.15 9.18 12.08
C VAL A 93 -0.55 9.00 13.47
N VAL A 94 -1.37 9.00 14.53
CA VAL A 94 -0.89 8.87 15.90
C VAL A 94 -0.27 7.50 16.14
N GLN A 95 -0.91 6.41 15.66
CA GLN A 95 -0.39 5.06 15.88
C GLN A 95 0.94 4.84 15.12
N ASN A 96 1.05 5.29 13.87
CA ASN A 96 2.31 5.19 13.12
C ASN A 96 3.42 6.07 13.72
N ALA A 97 3.09 7.29 14.17
CA ALA A 97 4.07 8.17 14.83
C ALA A 97 4.55 7.56 16.16
N LYS A 98 3.68 6.91 16.93
CA LYS A 98 4.06 6.21 18.16
C LYS A 98 5.04 5.06 17.92
N LEU A 99 5.01 4.46 16.73
CA LEU A 99 5.98 3.46 16.30
C LEU A 99 7.26 4.06 15.70
N GLY A 100 7.41 5.38 15.64
CA GLY A 100 8.62 6.04 15.13
C GLY A 100 8.75 6.04 13.61
N LEU A 101 7.68 5.71 12.89
CA LEU A 101 7.71 5.71 11.42
C LEU A 101 7.77 7.15 10.89
N ASP A 102 8.39 7.35 9.73
CA ASP A 102 8.68 8.68 9.17
C ASP A 102 8.40 8.70 7.67
N MET A 103 7.51 9.59 7.21
CA MET A 103 7.19 9.74 5.78
C MET A 103 8.26 10.52 5.00
N SER A 104 9.18 11.20 5.68
CA SER A 104 10.29 11.93 5.04
C SER A 104 11.46 11.01 4.65
N ILE A 105 11.49 9.80 5.21
CA ILE A 105 12.51 8.79 4.90
C ILE A 105 11.98 7.88 3.79
N ALA A 106 12.77 7.73 2.73
CA ALA A 106 12.45 6.85 1.61
C ALA A 106 12.16 5.41 2.09
N ASN A 107 11.08 4.82 1.59
CA ASN A 107 10.67 3.44 1.93
C ASN A 107 10.41 3.17 3.42
N HIS A 108 10.15 4.20 4.21
CA HIS A 108 9.87 4.05 5.63
C HIS A 108 8.36 4.03 5.91
N LEU A 109 7.62 5.06 5.50
CA LEU A 109 6.15 5.12 5.60
C LEU A 109 5.54 5.74 4.34
N HIS A 110 4.48 5.14 3.82
CA HIS A 110 3.77 5.57 2.61
C HIS A 110 2.30 5.84 2.90
N VAL A 111 1.67 6.62 2.03
CA VAL A 111 0.23 6.93 2.09
C VAL A 111 -0.44 6.45 0.82
N VAL A 112 -1.52 5.69 0.96
CA VAL A 112 -2.36 5.25 -0.17
C VAL A 112 -3.80 5.73 0.06
N PRO A 113 -4.25 6.78 -0.65
CA PRO A 113 -5.65 7.21 -0.61
C PRO A 113 -6.57 6.21 -1.34
N TYR A 114 -7.72 5.90 -0.76
CA TYR A 114 -8.77 5.14 -1.43
C TYR A 114 -10.16 5.61 -1.02
N LYS A 115 -11.10 5.57 -1.95
CA LYS A 115 -12.50 5.96 -1.67
C LYS A 115 -13.17 4.85 -0.87
N ASN A 116 -13.68 5.18 0.30
CA ASN A 116 -14.52 4.30 1.08
C ASN A 116 -15.98 4.49 0.66
N SER A 117 -16.54 3.52 -0.06
CA SER A 117 -17.91 3.56 -0.58
C SER A 117 -18.98 3.67 0.51
N LYS A 118 -18.69 3.24 1.75
CA LYS A 118 -19.65 3.31 2.87
C LYS A 118 -19.77 4.72 3.43
N THR A 119 -18.65 5.44 3.52
CA THR A 119 -18.61 6.80 4.09
C THR A 119 -18.69 7.89 3.05
N GLY A 120 -18.43 7.55 1.77
CA GLY A 120 -18.30 8.52 0.68
C GLY A 120 -17.04 9.39 0.78
N LYS A 121 -16.13 9.10 1.72
CA LYS A 121 -14.89 9.83 1.97
C LYS A 121 -13.67 9.01 1.57
N TYR A 122 -12.52 9.67 1.47
CA TYR A 122 -11.23 9.02 1.30
C TYR A 122 -10.67 8.60 2.65
N ASP A 123 -10.41 7.30 2.79
CA ASP A 123 -9.54 6.77 3.83
C ASP A 123 -8.11 6.77 3.30
N LEU A 124 -7.14 7.07 4.16
CA LEU A 124 -5.73 7.08 3.80
C LEU A 124 -5.05 5.92 4.51
N ASN A 125 -4.62 4.90 3.77
CA ASN A 125 -3.85 3.83 4.39
C ASN A 125 -2.40 4.29 4.59
N LEU A 126 -1.92 4.26 5.83
CA LEU A 126 -0.54 4.58 6.20
C LEU A 126 0.24 3.27 6.36
N MET A 127 1.09 2.97 5.39
CA MET A 127 1.70 1.66 5.23
C MET A 127 3.21 1.70 5.42
N ALA A 128 3.73 0.78 6.24
CA ALA A 128 5.17 0.65 6.41
C ALA A 128 5.81 0.12 5.13
N GLY A 129 6.85 0.83 4.67
CA GLY A 129 7.72 0.40 3.59
C GLY A 129 8.76 -0.62 4.05
N TYR A 130 9.70 -0.97 3.17
CA TYR A 130 10.68 -2.03 3.47
C TYR A 130 11.59 -1.63 4.63
N GLU A 131 12.02 -0.37 4.64
CA GLU A 131 12.83 0.16 5.74
C GLU A 131 11.97 0.37 6.99
N GLY A 132 10.70 0.74 6.86
CA GLY A 132 9.77 0.84 8.00
C GLY A 132 9.52 -0.50 8.68
N LEU A 133 9.38 -1.57 7.91
CA LEU A 133 9.23 -2.91 8.44
C LEU A 133 10.50 -3.39 9.14
N LYS A 134 11.67 -3.18 8.54
CA LYS A 134 12.97 -3.50 9.17
C LYS A 134 13.14 -2.72 10.47
N TYR A 135 12.75 -1.43 10.47
CA TYR A 135 12.79 -0.58 11.65
C TYR A 135 11.90 -1.13 12.77
N ILE A 136 10.60 -1.39 12.49
CA ILE A 136 9.67 -1.99 13.46
C ILE A 136 10.23 -3.32 13.97
N ALA A 137 10.65 -4.22 13.07
CA ALA A 137 11.17 -5.53 13.45
C ALA A 137 12.38 -5.40 14.39
N THR A 138 13.28 -4.47 14.11
CA THR A 138 14.45 -4.20 14.95
C THR A 138 14.07 -3.64 16.32
N GLN A 139 13.18 -2.64 16.38
CA GLN A 139 12.76 -2.03 17.64
C GLN A 139 12.04 -3.02 18.56
N PHE A 140 11.16 -3.84 18.00
CA PHE A 140 10.30 -4.76 18.73
C PHE A 140 10.91 -6.15 18.94
N SER A 141 12.12 -6.41 18.47
CA SER A 141 12.79 -7.70 18.65
C SER A 141 13.11 -7.99 20.12
N LEU A 142 12.95 -9.26 20.53
CA LEU A 142 13.36 -9.81 21.82
C LEU A 142 14.89 -9.84 21.96
N TYR A 143 15.58 -10.19 20.88
CA TYR A 143 17.04 -10.24 20.84
C TYR A 143 17.57 -9.06 20.03
N LYS A 144 18.74 -8.52 20.40
CA LYS A 144 19.32 -7.39 19.68
C LYS A 144 19.75 -7.81 18.28
N ILE A 145 19.12 -7.21 17.28
CA ILE A 145 19.42 -7.39 15.86
C ILE A 145 20.58 -6.47 15.48
N VAL A 146 21.56 -7.02 14.77
CA VAL A 146 22.68 -6.31 14.17
C VAL A 146 22.32 -5.87 12.75
N ASP A 147 21.67 -6.75 11.97
CA ASP A 147 21.31 -6.49 10.58
C ASP A 147 20.15 -7.38 10.11
N ILE A 148 19.33 -6.87 9.19
CA ILE A 148 18.33 -7.64 8.43
C ILE A 148 18.65 -7.49 6.95
N LYS A 149 19.38 -8.46 6.41
CA LYS A 149 19.76 -8.47 5.00
C LYS A 149 18.73 -9.25 4.18
N VAL A 150 18.37 -8.74 3.03
CA VAL A 150 17.46 -9.40 2.08
C VAL A 150 18.06 -9.27 0.69
N GLU A 151 18.03 -10.35 -0.08
CA GLU A 151 18.55 -10.42 -1.45
C GLU A 151 17.65 -11.32 -2.31
N LEU A 152 17.57 -10.98 -3.59
CA LEU A 152 17.03 -11.90 -4.60
C LEU A 152 18.15 -12.74 -5.18
N VAL A 153 17.87 -14.03 -5.34
CA VAL A 153 18.75 -15.02 -5.95
C VAL A 153 18.32 -15.21 -7.39
N ARG A 154 19.27 -15.09 -8.32
CA ARG A 154 19.06 -15.26 -9.75
C ARG A 154 19.81 -16.47 -10.29
N GLU A 155 19.42 -16.91 -11.49
CA GLU A 155 19.93 -18.13 -12.14
C GLU A 155 21.45 -18.28 -12.12
N ASN A 156 22.19 -17.18 -12.32
CA ASN A 156 23.65 -17.20 -12.42
C ASN A 156 24.37 -16.85 -11.10
N ASP A 157 23.62 -16.67 -10.01
CA ASP A 157 24.21 -16.50 -8.68
C ASP A 157 24.50 -17.86 -8.03
N THR A 158 25.42 -17.86 -7.08
CA THR A 158 25.65 -19.02 -6.19
C THR A 158 25.08 -18.70 -4.83
N PHE A 159 24.10 -19.50 -4.38
CA PHE A 159 23.51 -19.40 -3.05
C PHE A 159 23.51 -20.78 -2.39
N GLN A 160 24.07 -20.85 -1.18
CA GLN A 160 24.12 -22.07 -0.39
C GLN A 160 23.77 -21.77 1.08
N PRO A 161 22.65 -22.29 1.60
CA PRO A 161 22.39 -22.29 3.03
C PRO A 161 23.45 -23.10 3.79
N VAL A 162 23.87 -22.58 4.95
CA VAL A 162 24.83 -23.23 5.84
C VAL A 162 24.19 -23.40 7.20
N TYR A 163 24.38 -24.56 7.81
CA TYR A 163 24.01 -24.82 9.19
C TYR A 163 25.17 -25.49 9.90
N LYS A 164 25.76 -24.79 10.87
CA LYS A 164 26.94 -25.27 11.60
C LYS A 164 26.82 -24.92 13.07
N ASN A 165 27.05 -25.89 13.95
CA ASN A 165 26.99 -25.70 15.41
C ASN A 165 25.69 -25.05 15.88
N ASN A 166 24.56 -25.45 15.29
CA ASN A 166 23.23 -24.89 15.53
C ASN A 166 23.02 -23.43 15.12
N ILE A 167 23.92 -22.86 14.32
CA ILE A 167 23.83 -21.50 13.80
C ILE A 167 23.44 -21.58 12.31
N GLU A 168 22.36 -20.89 11.95
CA GLU A 168 21.96 -20.68 10.56
C GLU A 168 22.86 -19.61 9.92
N GLY A 169 23.30 -19.86 8.68
CA GLY A 169 24.13 -18.95 7.89
C GLY A 169 23.96 -19.22 6.39
N TYR A 170 24.71 -18.52 5.56
CA TYR A 170 24.66 -18.72 4.11
C TYR A 170 25.96 -18.28 3.44
N GLU A 171 26.22 -18.85 2.28
CA GLU A 171 27.20 -18.36 1.31
C GLU A 171 26.46 -17.81 0.09
N PHE A 172 26.77 -16.58 -0.29
CA PHE A 172 26.16 -15.95 -1.46
C PHE A 172 27.21 -15.23 -2.29
N LYS A 173 27.24 -15.54 -3.60
CA LYS A 173 28.18 -14.96 -4.54
C LYS A 173 27.46 -14.60 -5.84
N ILE A 174 27.60 -13.34 -6.25
CA ILE A 174 27.20 -12.87 -7.57
C ILE A 174 28.38 -13.08 -8.51
N THR A 175 28.27 -14.04 -9.42
CA THR A 175 29.39 -14.40 -10.32
C THR A 175 29.52 -13.42 -11.48
N ASN A 176 28.39 -12.93 -12.01
CA ASN A 176 28.37 -11.90 -13.05
C ASN A 176 27.31 -10.84 -12.73
N PRO A 177 27.70 -9.65 -12.23
CA PRO A 177 26.76 -8.62 -11.79
C PRO A 177 25.92 -8.01 -12.93
N PHE A 178 26.40 -8.06 -14.17
CA PHE A 178 25.70 -7.50 -15.34
C PHE A 178 24.84 -8.52 -16.08
N ASN A 179 24.95 -9.81 -15.73
CA ASN A 179 24.14 -10.88 -16.31
C ASN A 179 23.84 -11.94 -15.25
N ARG A 180 22.99 -11.58 -14.30
CA ARG A 180 22.59 -12.47 -13.20
C ARG A 180 21.49 -13.47 -13.59
N GLY A 181 20.77 -13.24 -14.70
CA GLY A 181 19.63 -14.05 -15.13
C GLY A 181 18.32 -13.70 -14.42
N ASN A 182 17.30 -14.54 -14.60
CA ASN A 182 15.99 -14.35 -13.97
C ASN A 182 16.03 -14.62 -12.47
N VAL A 183 15.10 -14.04 -11.70
CA VAL A 183 14.95 -14.33 -10.27
C VAL A 183 14.36 -15.73 -10.10
N ILE A 184 15.07 -16.58 -9.34
CA ILE A 184 14.65 -17.95 -9.01
C ILE A 184 14.17 -18.08 -7.55
N GLY A 185 14.44 -17.06 -6.73
CA GLY A 185 14.00 -17.00 -5.35
C GLY A 185 14.61 -15.81 -4.62
N GLY A 186 14.52 -15.84 -3.30
CA GLY A 186 15.12 -14.85 -2.43
C GLY A 186 15.49 -15.44 -1.08
N PHE A 187 16.37 -14.73 -0.38
CA PHE A 187 16.64 -15.03 1.01
C PHE A 187 16.66 -13.77 1.86
N GLY A 188 16.35 -13.95 3.12
CA GLY A 188 16.48 -12.97 4.17
C GLY A 188 17.30 -13.55 5.31
N TYR A 189 18.21 -12.76 5.86
CA TYR A 189 19.07 -13.15 6.96
C TYR A 189 18.97 -12.14 8.08
N ILE A 190 18.47 -12.59 9.22
CA ILE A 190 18.41 -11.80 10.45
C ILE A 190 19.64 -12.16 11.27
N ARG A 191 20.56 -11.21 11.39
CA ARG A 191 21.77 -11.36 12.20
C ARG A 191 21.54 -10.72 13.55
N TYR A 192 21.70 -11.51 14.61
CA TYR A 192 21.63 -11.03 15.99
C TYR A 192 23.04 -10.90 16.57
N GLU A 193 23.19 -10.17 17.68
CA GLU A 193 24.47 -10.09 18.39
C GLU A 193 24.91 -11.47 18.90
N ASN A 194 23.95 -12.29 19.33
CA ASN A 194 24.19 -13.69 19.65
C ASN A 194 23.80 -14.56 18.45
N GLU A 195 24.81 -15.13 17.81
CA GLU A 195 24.66 -15.86 16.56
C GLU A 195 23.77 -17.10 16.65
N ILE A 196 23.55 -17.66 17.85
CA ILE A 196 22.62 -18.80 18.04
C ILE A 196 21.18 -18.45 17.66
N HIS A 197 20.85 -17.15 17.63
CA HIS A 197 19.54 -16.67 17.22
C HIS A 197 19.47 -16.30 15.74
N ASN A 198 20.59 -16.33 15.01
CA ASN A 198 20.62 -16.03 13.59
C ASN A 198 19.58 -16.86 12.85
N LYS A 199 18.90 -16.20 11.90
CA LYS A 199 17.80 -16.80 11.17
C LYS A 199 17.96 -16.55 9.68
N LEU A 200 18.01 -17.63 8.92
CA LEU A 200 17.92 -17.63 7.47
C LEU A 200 16.49 -17.99 7.06
N VAL A 201 15.92 -17.16 6.19
CA VAL A 201 14.62 -17.35 5.57
C VAL A 201 14.87 -17.48 4.08
N VAL A 202 14.47 -18.59 3.47
CA VAL A 202 14.64 -18.85 2.04
C VAL A 202 13.28 -19.07 1.43
N MET A 203 13.03 -18.50 0.26
CA MET A 203 11.79 -18.69 -0.49
C MET A 203 12.09 -18.86 -1.97
N THR A 204 11.36 -19.77 -2.62
CA THR A 204 11.39 -19.87 -4.09
C THR A 204 10.62 -18.73 -4.73
N VAL A 205 10.86 -18.46 -6.02
CA VAL A 205 10.07 -17.47 -6.77
C VAL A 205 8.59 -17.83 -6.76
N ASP A 206 8.24 -19.12 -6.85
CA ASP A 206 6.85 -19.58 -6.79
C ASP A 206 6.18 -19.26 -5.44
N GLU A 207 6.91 -19.42 -4.33
CA GLU A 207 6.40 -19.05 -3.01
C GLU A 207 6.20 -17.54 -2.87
N LEU A 208 7.11 -16.74 -3.43
CA LEU A 208 6.96 -15.28 -3.46
C LEU A 208 5.75 -14.87 -4.32
N LEU A 209 5.57 -15.48 -5.49
CA LEU A 209 4.45 -15.20 -6.40
C LEU A 209 3.10 -15.63 -5.84
N LYS A 210 3.02 -16.66 -4.98
CA LYS A 210 1.78 -17.01 -4.24
C LYS A 210 1.25 -15.88 -3.35
N ARG A 211 2.09 -14.87 -3.05
CA ARG A 211 1.73 -13.69 -2.25
C ARG A 211 1.42 -12.47 -3.13
N LYS A 212 1.42 -12.63 -4.46
CA LYS A 212 0.95 -11.61 -5.40
C LYS A 212 -0.56 -11.45 -5.22
N PRO A 213 -1.06 -10.22 -4.99
CA PRO A 213 -2.49 -9.95 -4.97
C PRO A 213 -3.17 -10.36 -6.28
N SER A 214 -4.39 -10.91 -6.20
CA SER A 214 -5.19 -11.27 -7.39
C SER A 214 -5.46 -10.04 -8.28
N THR A 215 -5.63 -8.86 -7.67
CA THR A 215 -5.86 -7.57 -8.33
C THR A 215 -4.57 -6.81 -8.63
N ALA A 216 -3.42 -7.48 -8.62
CA ALA A 216 -2.13 -6.86 -8.88
C ALA A 216 -2.03 -6.31 -10.31
N SER A 217 -1.70 -5.02 -10.43
CA SER A 217 -1.53 -4.38 -11.75
C SER A 217 -0.28 -4.90 -12.48
N ALA A 218 -0.38 -4.96 -13.81
CA ALA A 218 0.70 -5.39 -14.70
C ALA A 218 1.91 -4.44 -14.67
N GLU A 219 1.70 -3.18 -14.31
CA GLU A 219 2.76 -2.20 -14.12
C GLU A 219 3.70 -2.59 -12.97
N PHE A 220 3.20 -3.22 -11.91
CA PHE A 220 4.02 -3.61 -10.77
C PHE A 220 4.57 -5.03 -10.85
N TRP A 221 3.80 -5.96 -11.42
CA TRP A 221 4.13 -7.38 -11.41
C TRP A 221 4.39 -7.99 -12.79
N GLY A 222 4.48 -7.12 -13.79
CA GLY A 222 4.53 -7.53 -15.19
C GLY A 222 3.26 -8.23 -15.65
N GLY A 223 3.18 -8.45 -16.95
CA GLY A 223 2.07 -9.17 -17.58
C GLY A 223 1.60 -8.46 -18.83
N THR A 224 0.31 -8.60 -19.11
CA THR A 224 -0.31 -8.00 -20.29
C THR A 224 -1.17 -6.82 -19.86
N LYS A 225 -0.96 -5.68 -20.51
CA LYS A 225 -1.76 -4.49 -20.37
C LYS A 225 -2.37 -4.13 -21.72
N TYR A 226 -3.64 -3.79 -21.74
CA TYR A 226 -4.27 -3.27 -22.95
C TYR A 226 -3.82 -1.82 -23.19
N ASN A 227 -3.20 -1.58 -24.35
CA ASN A 227 -2.85 -0.24 -24.80
C ASN A 227 -3.98 0.31 -25.67
N TYR A 228 -4.60 1.39 -25.19
CA TYR A 228 -5.77 1.98 -25.83
C TYR A 228 -5.44 2.85 -27.04
N THR A 229 -4.19 3.30 -27.16
CA THR A 229 -3.69 4.05 -28.33
C THR A 229 -3.43 3.10 -29.49
N THR A 230 -2.79 1.95 -29.24
CA THR A 230 -2.49 0.94 -30.26
C THR A 230 -3.63 -0.07 -30.45
N LYS A 231 -4.58 -0.13 -29.52
CA LYS A 231 -5.69 -1.11 -29.42
C LYS A 231 -5.21 -2.57 -29.32
N GLU A 232 -4.00 -2.77 -28.81
CA GLU A 232 -3.38 -4.09 -28.68
C GLU A 232 -2.96 -4.39 -27.24
N ASN A 233 -2.82 -5.67 -26.94
CA ASN A 233 -2.30 -6.16 -25.68
C ASN A 233 -0.77 -6.08 -25.70
N GLU A 234 -0.21 -5.22 -24.86
CA GLU A 234 1.23 -5.03 -24.73
C GLU A 234 1.76 -5.76 -23.50
N LYS A 235 2.92 -6.39 -23.65
CA LYS A 235 3.61 -7.02 -22.52
C LYS A 235 4.37 -5.94 -21.76
N VAL A 236 4.05 -5.75 -20.49
CA VAL A 236 4.74 -4.85 -19.58
C VAL A 236 5.62 -5.71 -18.68
N GLU A 237 6.89 -5.35 -18.55
CA GLU A 237 7.85 -6.04 -17.67
C GLU A 237 7.53 -5.79 -16.19
N GLY A 238 7.12 -4.55 -15.91
CA GLY A 238 6.75 -4.08 -14.58
C GLY A 238 7.91 -4.09 -13.57
N TRP A 239 7.62 -3.66 -12.35
CA TRP A 239 8.59 -3.62 -11.24
C TRP A 239 8.66 -4.96 -10.48
N THR A 240 8.63 -6.07 -11.22
CA THR A 240 8.43 -7.42 -10.65
C THR A 240 9.49 -7.78 -9.62
N ASP A 241 10.75 -7.45 -9.89
CA ASP A 241 11.86 -7.70 -8.96
C ASP A 241 11.71 -6.92 -7.66
N GLU A 242 11.29 -5.65 -7.72
CA GLU A 242 11.03 -4.86 -6.51
C GLU A 242 9.89 -5.43 -5.68
N MET A 243 8.86 -5.98 -6.35
CA MET A 243 7.73 -6.62 -5.70
C MET A 243 8.10 -7.97 -5.06
N LEU A 244 8.95 -8.76 -5.71
CA LEU A 244 9.53 -9.98 -5.12
C LEU A 244 10.40 -9.63 -3.91
N TYR A 245 11.25 -8.60 -4.03
CA TYR A 245 12.08 -8.10 -2.93
C TYR A 245 11.23 -7.64 -1.74
N LYS A 246 10.20 -6.83 -1.97
CA LYS A 246 9.21 -6.41 -0.95
C LYS A 246 8.65 -7.60 -0.19
N THR A 247 8.23 -8.61 -0.93
CA THR A 247 7.60 -9.81 -0.40
C THR A 247 8.58 -10.57 0.48
N MET A 248 9.84 -10.69 0.05
CA MET A 248 10.91 -11.30 0.83
C MET A 248 11.22 -10.50 2.10
N VAL A 249 11.27 -9.16 2.04
CA VAL A 249 11.45 -8.31 3.24
C VAL A 249 10.35 -8.54 4.25
N ARG A 250 9.09 -8.56 3.81
CA ARG A 250 7.92 -8.83 4.68
C ARG A 250 8.02 -10.20 5.33
N ALA A 251 8.27 -11.24 4.52
CA ALA A 251 8.40 -12.60 5.01
C ALA A 251 9.54 -12.73 6.04
N THR A 252 10.66 -12.04 5.80
CA THR A 252 11.82 -12.02 6.71
C THR A 252 11.50 -11.31 8.01
N CYS A 253 10.94 -10.09 7.96
CA CYS A 253 10.60 -9.33 9.17
C CYS A 253 9.59 -10.08 10.07
N LYS A 254 8.66 -10.84 9.48
CA LYS A 254 7.71 -11.70 10.23
C LYS A 254 8.38 -12.85 10.99
N LYS A 255 9.65 -13.17 10.72
CA LYS A 255 10.42 -14.20 11.45
C LYS A 255 11.19 -13.64 12.64
N VAL A 256 11.20 -12.32 12.85
CA VAL A 256 11.77 -11.73 14.06
C VAL A 256 10.93 -12.10 15.27
N THR A 257 11.59 -12.58 16.32
CA THR A 257 10.92 -12.90 17.60
C THR A 257 10.62 -11.60 18.33
N VAL A 258 9.35 -11.33 18.57
CA VAL A 258 8.87 -10.08 19.19
C VAL A 258 9.00 -10.14 20.70
N ASP A 259 9.49 -9.07 21.32
CA ASP A 259 9.51 -8.90 22.77
C ASP A 259 8.09 -8.58 23.28
N PRO A 260 7.44 -9.47 24.05
CA PRO A 260 6.10 -9.20 24.57
C PRO A 260 6.05 -7.96 25.47
N LYS A 261 7.17 -7.53 26.07
CA LYS A 261 7.23 -6.31 26.89
C LYS A 261 7.21 -5.02 26.08
N LYS A 262 7.57 -5.09 24.80
CA LYS A 262 7.58 -3.93 23.89
C LYS A 262 6.26 -3.76 23.14
N VAL A 263 5.49 -4.84 22.99
CA VAL A 263 4.19 -4.81 22.33
C VAL A 263 3.26 -3.80 23.01
N ASN A 264 2.67 -2.93 22.20
CA ASN A 264 1.72 -1.92 22.63
C ASN A 264 0.56 -1.83 21.62
N GLN A 265 -0.45 -1.02 21.95
CA GLN A 265 -1.62 -0.85 21.09
C GLN A 265 -1.26 -0.38 19.67
N SER A 266 -0.26 0.50 19.53
CA SER A 266 0.19 1.00 18.23
C SER A 266 0.80 -0.10 17.37
N TYR A 267 1.58 -0.99 17.98
CA TYR A 267 2.18 -2.15 17.29
C TYR A 267 1.10 -3.07 16.73
N ILE A 268 0.13 -3.45 17.56
CA ILE A 268 -0.99 -4.31 17.15
C ILE A 268 -1.78 -3.65 16.02
N TYR A 269 -2.15 -2.38 16.20
CA TYR A 269 -2.92 -1.62 15.21
C TYR A 269 -2.20 -1.53 13.85
N VAL A 270 -0.94 -1.10 13.85
CA VAL A 270 -0.21 -0.88 12.60
C VAL A 270 0.11 -2.20 11.90
N LEU A 271 0.43 -3.27 12.63
CA LEU A 271 0.64 -4.57 12.00
C LEU A 271 -0.64 -5.16 11.42
N ASP A 272 -1.76 -5.04 12.13
CA ASP A 272 -3.07 -5.45 11.63
C ASP A 272 -3.44 -4.65 10.36
N GLN A 273 -3.33 -3.33 10.37
CA GLN A 273 -3.62 -2.51 9.19
C GLN A 273 -2.70 -2.83 8.00
N ASN A 274 -1.42 -3.08 8.25
CA ASN A 274 -0.52 -3.53 7.20
C ASN A 274 -0.98 -4.88 6.66
N ASP A 275 -1.09 -5.91 7.50
CA ASP A 275 -1.42 -7.27 7.07
C ASP A 275 -2.79 -7.36 6.42
N THR A 276 -3.81 -6.74 7.01
CA THR A 276 -5.17 -6.64 6.46
C THR A 276 -5.15 -5.97 5.11
N TYR A 277 -4.44 -4.86 4.89
CA TYR A 277 -4.36 -4.31 3.54
C TYR A 277 -3.64 -5.25 2.56
N TYR A 278 -2.61 -6.00 2.98
CA TYR A 278 -1.97 -6.98 2.10
C TYR A 278 -2.83 -8.20 1.80
N VAL A 279 -3.75 -8.55 2.70
CA VAL A 279 -4.69 -9.67 2.55
C VAL A 279 -5.96 -9.24 1.85
N GLU A 280 -6.58 -8.12 2.22
CA GLU A 280 -7.80 -7.59 1.61
C GLU A 280 -7.57 -7.06 0.19
N ASN A 281 -6.35 -6.70 -0.22
CA ASN A 281 -6.08 -6.53 -1.66
C ASN A 281 -5.97 -7.88 -2.41
N GLN A 282 -6.16 -9.03 -1.75
CA GLN A 282 -6.42 -10.33 -2.37
C GLN A 282 -7.93 -10.56 -2.63
N GLU A 283 -8.82 -9.71 -2.08
CA GLU A 283 -10.26 -9.72 -2.35
C GLU A 283 -10.81 -8.27 -2.48
N ASP A 284 -11.11 -7.87 -3.71
CA ASP A 284 -11.88 -6.67 -4.09
C ASP A 284 -11.41 -5.33 -3.52
N LYS A 285 -10.48 -4.66 -4.25
CA LYS A 285 -10.54 -3.19 -4.50
C LYS A 285 -9.51 -2.62 -5.49
N ILE A 286 -9.16 -3.35 -6.55
CA ILE A 286 -8.65 -2.73 -7.79
C ILE A 286 -9.36 -3.38 -8.99
N SER A 287 -10.62 -3.02 -9.21
CA SER A 287 -11.30 -3.17 -10.51
C SER A 287 -11.19 -1.88 -11.37
N GLN A 288 -10.24 -0.99 -11.07
CA GLN A 288 -10.32 0.40 -11.52
C GLN A 288 -9.02 1.01 -12.07
N GLU A 289 -8.07 0.20 -12.52
CA GLU A 289 -6.91 0.74 -13.25
C GLU A 289 -6.66 0.14 -14.64
N ILE A 290 -7.38 -0.91 -15.07
CA ILE A 290 -7.10 -1.57 -16.38
C ILE A 290 -8.32 -1.69 -17.31
N GLU A 291 -9.53 -1.29 -16.92
CA GLU A 291 -10.71 -1.33 -17.83
C GLU A 291 -11.13 0.06 -18.36
N GLU A 292 -10.28 1.09 -18.26
CA GLU A 292 -10.75 2.49 -18.22
C GLU A 292 -10.18 3.52 -19.16
N ASN A 293 -9.24 3.15 -20.03
CA ASN A 293 -9.19 3.89 -21.30
C ASN A 293 -10.06 3.21 -22.37
N ALA A 294 -10.96 2.30 -21.95
CA ALA A 294 -11.90 1.59 -22.84
C ALA A 294 -13.03 2.47 -23.37
N ASN A 295 -13.22 3.67 -22.81
CA ASN A 295 -14.24 4.59 -23.28
C ASN A 295 -13.71 6.02 -23.21
N LYS A 296 -13.25 6.51 -24.37
CA LYS A 296 -13.26 7.91 -24.86
C LYS A 296 -12.51 7.91 -26.21
N GLU A 297 -13.07 8.32 -27.34
CA GLU A 297 -13.96 9.47 -27.50
C GLU A 297 -14.91 9.43 -28.70
N MET A 298 -15.87 10.33 -28.54
CA MET A 298 -17.02 10.75 -29.34
C MET A 298 -16.88 10.70 -30.86
N ILE A 299 -17.99 10.24 -31.46
CA ILE A 299 -18.40 10.54 -32.83
C ILE A 299 -18.59 12.06 -32.92
N ASP A 300 -17.78 12.73 -33.71
CA ASP A 300 -18.09 14.08 -34.19
C ASP A 300 -18.90 13.93 -35.48
N ILE A 301 -20.21 14.18 -35.37
CA ILE A 301 -21.11 14.20 -36.53
C ILE A 301 -20.94 15.57 -37.19
N THR A 302 -20.09 15.65 -38.20
CA THR A 302 -20.24 16.67 -39.24
C THR A 302 -21.30 16.17 -40.22
N THR A 303 -22.51 16.68 -40.09
CA THR A 303 -23.53 16.59 -41.14
C THR A 303 -23.09 17.46 -42.31
N ASP A 304 -22.72 16.86 -43.44
CA ASP A 304 -23.31 17.25 -44.72
C ASP A 304 -23.15 16.18 -45.82
N SER A 305 -24.21 16.10 -46.63
CA SER A 305 -24.29 15.47 -47.97
C SER A 305 -24.49 13.94 -48.10
N THR A 306 -25.78 13.57 -48.10
CA THR A 306 -26.49 12.68 -49.07
C THR A 306 -25.71 11.60 -49.83
N GLU A 307 -26.08 10.32 -49.66
CA GLU A 307 -26.91 9.56 -50.62
C GLU A 307 -27.05 8.05 -50.27
N LYS A 308 -28.32 7.60 -50.33
CA LYS A 308 -28.86 6.28 -50.76
C LYS A 308 -28.66 4.99 -49.94
N LEU A 309 -29.81 4.50 -49.44
CA LEU A 309 -30.19 3.10 -49.19
C LEU A 309 -30.02 2.21 -50.44
N PRO A 310 -29.82 0.89 -50.30
CA PRO A 310 -30.93 -0.09 -50.18
C PRO A 310 -30.69 -1.13 -49.05
N ALA A 311 -31.67 -1.56 -48.24
CA ALA A 311 -32.84 -2.42 -48.48
C ALA A 311 -32.52 -3.93 -48.63
N SER A 312 -32.90 -4.73 -47.61
CA SER A 312 -33.74 -5.96 -47.63
C SER A 312 -33.44 -6.82 -46.38
N ALA A 313 -34.44 -7.15 -45.54
CA ALA A 313 -35.21 -8.42 -45.55
C ALA A 313 -34.35 -9.60 -45.02
N ASP A 314 -34.74 -10.44 -44.06
CA ASP A 314 -36.03 -11.03 -43.74
C ASP A 314 -36.10 -11.52 -42.27
N ASP A 315 -37.36 -11.69 -41.83
CA ASP A 315 -37.84 -12.33 -40.61
C ASP A 315 -37.46 -13.83 -40.47
N ALA A 316 -37.55 -14.33 -39.22
CA ALA A 316 -38.39 -15.48 -38.83
C ALA A 316 -37.77 -16.46 -37.81
N GLU A 317 -38.57 -16.66 -36.73
CA GLU A 317 -38.87 -17.89 -35.97
C GLU A 317 -37.74 -18.65 -35.24
N ASN A 318 -37.72 -18.71 -33.91
CA ASN A 318 -38.63 -19.39 -32.97
C ASN A 318 -38.50 -20.92 -32.99
N THR A 319 -37.92 -21.50 -31.93
CA THR A 319 -38.42 -22.76 -31.35
C THR A 319 -37.88 -22.98 -29.94
N VAL A 320 -38.83 -23.20 -29.05
CA VAL A 320 -38.71 -23.64 -27.66
C VAL A 320 -38.78 -25.16 -27.66
N GLU A 321 -37.95 -25.83 -26.85
CA GLU A 321 -38.29 -27.15 -26.31
C GLU A 321 -37.89 -27.20 -24.82
N GLN A 322 -38.92 -27.19 -23.97
CA GLN A 322 -38.90 -27.70 -22.60
C GLN A 322 -39.10 -29.22 -22.62
N ILE A 323 -38.61 -29.91 -21.58
CA ILE A 323 -39.28 -30.95 -20.76
C ILE A 323 -38.26 -31.32 -19.65
N ASP A 324 -38.45 -30.81 -18.43
CA ASP A 324 -39.04 -31.50 -17.25
C ASP A 324 -38.18 -32.64 -16.68
N ILE A 325 -37.38 -32.36 -15.62
CA ILE A 325 -37.66 -32.60 -14.18
C ILE A 325 -37.98 -34.06 -13.84
N GLN A 326 -37.04 -34.74 -13.18
CA GLN A 326 -37.39 -35.59 -12.03
C GLN A 326 -36.41 -35.38 -10.86
N THR A 327 -37.05 -35.06 -9.74
CA THR A 327 -36.63 -34.93 -8.36
C THR A 327 -36.06 -36.23 -7.79
N ASN A 328 -35.03 -36.13 -6.94
CA ASN A 328 -35.02 -36.92 -5.71
C ASN A 328 -34.21 -36.24 -4.60
N ASN A 329 -34.90 -36.02 -3.48
CA ASN A 329 -34.39 -35.49 -2.22
C ASN A 329 -33.60 -36.54 -1.44
N LYS A 330 -32.51 -36.12 -0.78
CA LYS A 330 -32.02 -36.55 0.56
C LYS A 330 -30.84 -35.64 0.93
N SER A 331 -31.02 -34.67 1.83
CA SER A 331 -30.84 -34.81 3.29
C SER A 331 -29.43 -35.29 3.66
N GLU A 332 -28.57 -34.37 4.10
CA GLU A 332 -27.97 -34.35 5.44
C GLU A 332 -27.01 -33.15 5.60
N GLY A 333 -27.09 -32.51 6.77
CA GLY A 333 -26.28 -31.36 7.17
C GLY A 333 -24.86 -31.74 7.63
N PRO A 334 -24.11 -30.76 8.16
CA PRO A 334 -22.64 -30.80 8.15
C PRO A 334 -22.05 -31.49 9.38
N ALA A 335 -20.84 -32.04 9.22
CA ALA A 335 -19.95 -32.38 10.32
C ALA A 335 -18.47 -32.12 9.94
N PHE A 336 -17.81 -31.37 10.82
CA PHE A 336 -16.40 -30.95 10.94
C PHE A 336 -15.95 -29.70 10.19
#